data_AF-X1EMT6-F1
#
_entry.id   AF-X1EMT6-F1
#
_cell.length_a   1.000
_cell.length_b   1.000
_cell.length_c   1.000
_cell.angle_alpha   90.00
_cell.angle_beta   90.00
_cell.angle_gamma   90.00
#
_symmetry.space_group_name_H-M   'P 1'
#
loop_
_entity.id
_entity.type
_entity.pdbx_description
1 polymer ?
#
loop_
_entity_poly.entity_id
_entity_poly.type
_entity_poly.pdbx_seq_one_letter_code
_entity_poly.pdbx_strand_id
1 'polypeptide(L)'
;VVIDAARGGKKPGTIYRILPSQAKNEYDKLLSLHEMGLMECLAELENEARPRDIVIIGIEPDSIDWGLRLSSRLQKKLPEIVKAVMSEINNHQITK
;
A
#
# COMPACT_ATOMS: atom_id res chain seq x y z
N VAL A 1 -3.68 8.21 -2.22
CA VAL A 1 -2.78 7.26 -1.55
C VAL A 1 -3.63 6.14 -0.94
N VAL A 2 -3.32 4.88 -1.24
CA VAL A 2 -3.90 3.68 -0.61
C VAL A 2 -2.86 3.09 0.33
N ILE A 3 -3.25 2.55 1.47
CA ILE A 3 -2.32 1.97 2.46
C ILE A 3 -2.84 0.58 2.81
N ASP A 4 -2.00 -0.45 2.67
CA ASP A 4 -2.36 -1.84 2.99
C ASP A 4 -1.17 -2.67 3.48
N ALA A 5 -1.44 -3.84 4.06
CA ALA A 5 -0.42 -4.84 4.35
C ALA A 5 -0.01 -5.58 3.07
N ALA A 6 1.28 -5.56 2.72
CA ALA A 6 1.78 -6.16 1.48
C ALA A 6 2.91 -7.14 1.77
N ARG A 7 2.75 -8.41 1.37
CA ARG A 7 3.71 -9.48 1.69
C ARG A 7 4.77 -9.66 0.59
N GLY A 8 5.81 -8.83 0.60
CA GLY A 8 6.92 -8.86 -0.37
C GLY A 8 8.05 -9.82 -0.02
N GLY A 9 7.96 -10.52 1.13
CA GLY A 9 9.00 -11.43 1.60
C GLY A 9 10.25 -10.71 2.13
N LYS A 10 10.15 -9.41 2.42
CA LYS A 10 11.21 -8.64 3.09
C LYS A 10 11.02 -8.68 4.60
N LYS A 11 11.80 -7.87 5.30
CA LYS A 11 11.72 -7.77 6.76
C LYS A 11 10.40 -7.10 7.17
N PRO A 12 9.74 -7.55 8.25
CA PRO A 12 8.54 -6.89 8.76
C PRO A 12 8.70 -5.38 8.98
N GLY A 13 7.66 -4.66 8.56
CA GLY A 13 7.62 -3.20 8.52
C GLY A 13 8.51 -2.58 7.45
N THR A 14 8.92 -3.33 6.42
CA THR A 14 9.43 -2.73 5.18
C THR A 14 8.29 -1.98 4.53
N ILE A 15 8.56 -0.75 4.08
CA ILE A 15 7.57 0.12 3.43
C ILE A 15 7.83 0.03 1.92
N TYR A 16 6.79 -0.31 1.17
CA TYR A 16 6.77 -0.36 -0.28
C TYR A 16 6.03 0.86 -0.80
N ARG A 17 6.53 1.42 -1.91
CA ARG A 17 5.82 2.43 -2.69
C ARG A 17 5.56 1.84 -4.07
N ILE A 18 4.30 1.61 -4.39
CA ILE A 18 3.90 0.86 -5.57
C ILE A 18 2.97 1.73 -6.42
N LEU A 19 3.27 1.81 -7.72
CA LEU A 19 2.37 2.42 -8.70
C LEU A 19 1.38 1.38 -9.23
N PRO A 20 0.14 1.77 -9.59
CA PRO A 20 -0.84 0.85 -10.17
C PRO A 20 -0.32 0.07 -11.39
N SER A 21 0.51 0.72 -12.22
CA SER A 21 1.14 0.07 -13.38
C SER A 21 2.14 -1.03 -13.01
N GLN A 22 2.79 -0.91 -11.85
CA GLN A 22 3.69 -1.93 -11.30
C GLN A 22 2.92 -3.02 -10.57
N ALA A 23 1.70 -2.72 -10.12
CA ALA A 23 0.87 -3.63 -9.36
C ALA A 23 0.54 -4.90 -10.16
N LYS A 24 0.21 -4.79 -11.46
CA LYS A 24 -0.13 -5.95 -12.30
C LYS A 24 0.94 -7.05 -12.37
N ASN A 25 2.23 -6.73 -12.18
CA ASN A 25 3.33 -7.70 -12.28
C ASN A 25 3.90 -8.14 -10.91
N GLU A 26 3.78 -7.29 -9.89
CA GLU A 26 4.33 -7.60 -8.56
C GLU A 26 3.29 -8.25 -7.62
N TYR A 27 1.99 -8.13 -7.90
CA TYR A 27 0.92 -8.53 -6.97
C TYR A 27 0.62 -10.03 -6.92
N ASP A 28 0.97 -10.81 -7.95
CA ASP A 28 0.75 -12.27 -7.95
C ASP A 28 1.43 -13.00 -6.77
N LYS A 29 2.43 -12.37 -6.15
CA LYS A 29 3.14 -12.90 -4.98
C LYS A 29 2.70 -12.29 -3.66
N LEU A 30 1.99 -11.17 -3.71
CA LEU A 30 1.80 -10.33 -2.54
C LEU A 30 0.53 -10.71 -1.77
N LEU A 31 -0.57 -11.14 -2.42
CA LEU A 31 -1.88 -10.79 -1.85
C LEU A 31 -3.03 -11.80 -1.93
N SER A 32 -3.90 -11.59 -0.95
CA SER A 32 -5.09 -12.37 -0.59
C SER A 32 -6.32 -11.94 -1.40
N LEU A 33 -7.45 -12.63 -1.21
CA LEU A 33 -8.74 -12.32 -1.85
C LEU A 33 -9.24 -10.87 -1.64
N HIS A 34 -8.77 -10.14 -0.61
CA HIS A 34 -9.21 -8.77 -0.34
C HIS A 34 -8.79 -7.75 -1.41
N GLU A 35 -7.72 -8.00 -2.15
CA GLU A 35 -7.15 -7.02 -3.09
C GLU A 35 -7.53 -7.25 -4.55
N MET A 36 -8.30 -8.31 -4.85
CA MET A 36 -8.91 -8.49 -6.17
C MET A 36 -9.88 -7.33 -6.48
N GLY A 37 -10.69 -6.91 -5.50
CA GLY A 37 -11.59 -5.76 -5.65
C GLY A 37 -10.83 -4.43 -5.83
N LEU A 38 -9.66 -4.27 -5.20
CA LEU A 38 -8.82 -3.09 -5.42
C LEU A 38 -8.28 -3.04 -6.86
N MET A 39 -7.87 -4.19 -7.41
CA MET A 39 -7.38 -4.27 -8.78
C MET A 39 -8.48 -3.99 -9.81
N GLU A 40 -9.71 -4.46 -9.56
CA GLU A 40 -10.88 -4.12 -10.37
C GLU A 40 -11.12 -2.60 -10.37
N CYS A 41 -11.14 -1.97 -9.20
CA CYS A 41 -11.26 -0.52 -9.09
C CYS A 41 -10.12 0.21 -9.83
N LEU A 42 -8.87 -0.23 -9.69
CA LEU A 42 -7.74 0.39 -10.40
C LEU A 42 -7.84 0.25 -11.92
N ALA A 43 -8.31 -0.90 -12.41
CA ALA A 43 -8.51 -1.14 -13.83
C ALA A 43 -9.66 -0.29 -14.41
N GLU A 44 -10.73 -0.07 -13.65
CA GLU A 44 -11.79 0.87 -14.04
C GLU A 44 -11.25 2.30 -14.14
N LEU A 45 -10.43 2.71 -13.17
CA LEU A 45 -9.82 4.04 -13.14
C LEU A 45 -8.80 4.27 -14.27
N GLU A 46 -8.10 3.24 -14.75
CA GLU A 46 -7.22 3.33 -15.92
C GLU A 46 -7.99 3.72 -17.21
N ASN A 47 -9.29 3.42 -17.29
CA ASN A 47 -10.13 3.76 -18.43
C ASN A 47 -10.69 5.20 -18.36
N GLU A 48 -10.47 5.93 -17.26
CA GLU A 48 -10.86 7.33 -17.16
C GLU A 48 -9.88 8.26 -17.89
N ALA A 49 -10.41 9.28 -18.58
CA ALA A 49 -9.61 10.24 -19.35
C ALA A 49 -8.75 11.21 -18.51
N ARG A 50 -8.76 11.09 -17.17
CA ARG A 50 -8.00 11.96 -16.28
C ARG A 50 -6.92 11.17 -15.56
N PRO A 51 -5.63 11.57 -15.66
CA PRO A 51 -4.58 10.94 -14.88
C PRO A 51 -4.87 11.13 -13.40
N ARG A 52 -4.96 10.03 -12.66
CA ARG A 52 -5.03 10.03 -11.20
C ARG A 52 -3.65 9.63 -10.67
N ASP A 53 -3.05 10.48 -9.85
CA ASP A 53 -1.82 10.16 -9.13
C ASP A 53 -2.15 9.21 -7.98
N ILE A 54 -2.27 7.92 -8.31
CA ILE A 54 -2.52 6.86 -7.33
C ILE A 54 -1.18 6.26 -6.94
N VAL A 55 -0.95 6.21 -5.64
CA VAL A 55 0.20 5.54 -5.04
C VAL A 55 -0.32 4.63 -3.94
N ILE A 56 0.17 3.40 -3.97
CA ILE A 56 -0.12 2.39 -2.96
C ILE A 56 1.10 2.28 -2.06
N ILE A 57 0.88 2.44 -0.76
CA ILE A 57 1.90 2.27 0.28
C ILE A 57 1.64 0.92 0.95
N GLY A 58 2.47 -0.07 0.62
CA GLY A 58 2.39 -1.40 1.21
C GLY A 58 3.30 -1.50 2.45
N ILE A 59 2.85 -2.18 3.50
CA ILE A 59 3.68 -2.46 4.68
C ILE A 59 3.86 -3.96 4.84
N GLU A 60 5.10 -4.44 4.88
CA GLU A 60 5.38 -5.85 5.16
C GLU A 60 4.84 -6.24 6.54
N PRO A 61 3.91 -7.21 6.65
CA PRO A 61 3.40 -7.63 7.94
C PRO A 61 4.45 -8.38 8.75
N ASP A 62 4.30 -8.38 10.07
CA ASP A 62 5.12 -9.23 10.95
C ASP A 62 4.53 -10.64 11.06
N SER A 63 3.21 -10.71 11.23
CA SER A 63 2.41 -11.93 11.12
C SER A 63 0.99 -11.57 10.66
N ILE A 64 0.24 -12.56 10.19
CA ILE A 64 -1.19 -12.44 9.87
C ILE A 64 -1.89 -13.50 10.72
N ASP A 65 -2.30 -13.09 11.92
CA ASP A 65 -2.95 -13.94 12.92
C ASP A 65 -4.25 -13.29 13.39
N TRP A 66 -5.08 -14.05 14.09
CA TRP A 66 -6.28 -13.53 14.74
C TRP A 66 -5.91 -12.46 15.77
N GLY A 67 -6.45 -11.25 15.59
CA GLY A 67 -6.24 -10.15 16.51
C GLY A 67 -6.62 -8.81 15.89
N LEU A 68 -6.78 -7.80 16.74
CA LEU A 68 -7.13 -6.43 16.33
C LEU A 68 -5.95 -5.45 16.50
N ARG A 69 -4.77 -5.95 16.87
CA ARG A 69 -3.62 -5.11 17.22
C ARG A 69 -2.47 -5.41 16.27
N LEU A 70 -1.74 -4.36 15.91
CA LEU A 70 -0.44 -4.49 15.26
C LEU A 70 0.54 -5.24 16.18
N SER A 71 1.51 -5.95 15.59
CA SER A 71 2.60 -6.53 16.36
C SER A 71 3.41 -5.44 17.08
N SER A 72 4.06 -5.78 18.19
CA SER A 72 4.92 -4.85 18.93
C SER A 72 6.03 -4.23 18.05
N ARG A 73 6.48 -4.96 17.02
CA ARG A 73 7.45 -4.48 16.05
C ARG A 73 6.84 -3.41 15.14
N LEU A 74 5.65 -3.66 14.58
CA LEU A 74 4.99 -2.69 13.71
C LEU A 74 4.50 -1.46 14.48
N GLN A 75 4.04 -1.61 15.73
CA GLN A 75 3.68 -0.48 16.58
C GLN A 75 4.86 0.51 16.75
N LYS A 76 6.08 -0.01 16.95
CA LYS A 76 7.29 0.83 17.06
C LYS A 76 7.67 1.51 15.74
N LYS A 77 7.34 0.89 14.60
CA LYS A 77 7.58 1.44 13.25
C LYS A 77 6.49 2.39 12.77
N LEU A 78 5.34 2.44 13.44
CA LEU A 78 4.20 3.25 13.02
C LEU A 78 4.54 4.73 12.77
N PRO A 79 5.38 5.41 13.59
CA PRO A 79 5.80 6.78 13.30
C PRO A 79 6.53 6.93 11.97
N GLU A 80 7.37 5.95 11.59
CA GLU A 80 8.10 5.93 10.32
C GLU A 80 7.15 5.70 9.14
N ILE A 81 6.20 4.77 9.29
CA ILE A 81 5.16 4.49 8.30
C ILE A 81 4.32 5.74 8.04
N VAL A 82 3.85 6.41 9.11
CA VAL A 82 3.09 7.66 9.00
C VAL A 82 3.92 8.74 8.31
N LYS A 83 5.22 8.86 8.63
CA LYS A 83 6.11 9.82 7.96
C LYS A 83 6.22 9.55 6.46
N ALA A 84 6.35 8.29 6.05
CA ALA A 84 6.40 7.93 4.63
C ALA A 84 5.09 8.30 3.90
N VAL A 85 3.94 8.00 4.51
CA VAL A 85 2.62 8.39 3.97
C VAL A 85 2.47 9.90 3.86
N MET A 86 2.82 10.64 4.91
CA MET A 86 2.74 12.10 4.91
C MET A 86 3.69 12.72 3.87
N SER A 87 4.87 12.14 3.68
CA SER A 87 5.77 12.56 2.60
C SER A 87 5.13 12.38 1.23
N GLU A 88 4.45 11.26 1.00
CA GLU A 88 3.77 11.00 -0.27
C GLU A 88 2.67 12.04 -0.54
N ILE A 89 1.86 12.35 0.48
CA ILE A 89 0.79 13.34 0.41
C ILE A 89 1.36 14.74 0.14
N ASN A 90 2.41 15.14 0.86
CA ASN A 90 2.98 16.48 0.76
C ASN A 90 3.71 16.71 -0.58
N ASN A 91 4.31 15.65 -1.15
CA ASN A 91 4.97 15.71 -2.45
C ASN A 91 3.96 15.94 -3.59
N HIS A 92 2.70 15.54 -3.41
CA HIS A 92 1.63 15.69 -4.39
C HIS A 92 0.70 16.86 -4.05
N GLN A 93 1.25 17.99 -3.53
CA GLN A 93 0.51 19.19 -3.09
C GLN A 93 -0.88 19.22 -3.71
N ILE A 94 -1.88 18.82 -2.93
CA ILE A 94 -3.25 18.69 -3.39
C ILE A 94 -3.69 20.10 -3.79
N THR A 95 -3.49 20.42 -5.07
CA THR A 95 -3.99 21.64 -5.69
C THR A 95 -5.50 21.56 -5.54
N LYS A 96 -6.02 22.35 -4.61
CA LYS A 96 -7.44 22.61 -4.46
C LYS A 96 -8.04 23.11 -5.77
#